data_AF-A0A292E5D4-F1
#
_entry.id   AF-A0A292E5D4-F1
#
_cell.length_a   1.000
_cell.length_b   1.000
_cell.length_c   1.000
_cell.angle_alpha   90.00
_cell.angle_beta   90.00
_cell.angle_gamma   90.00
#
_symmetry.space_group_name_H-M   'P 1'
#
loop_
_entity.id
_entity.type
_entity.pdbx_description
1 polymer ?
#
loop_
_entity_poly.entity_id
_entity_poly.type
_entity_poly.pdbx_seq_one_letter_code
_entity_poly.pdbx_strand_id
1 'polypeptide(L)'
;MGRAAERVVLELKSAEGLSAADRYELLLNELMGEMARQFELFRSLRASAEAMLSRIEADGGAADDASAKLARADAKAATDAISLIVRTLEKVDALQRQFARDRAEAEEQRAESEDHDRIRQELEALIEERALERAAVMLAARGDGGGDADGADGYTGLVAGCGPPG
;
A
#
# COMPACT_ATOMS: atom_id res chain seq x y z
N MET A 1 18.31 40.77 4.28
CA MET A 1 17.68 39.62 4.97
C MET A 1 16.27 39.25 4.44
N GLY A 2 15.57 40.09 3.66
CA GLY A 2 14.21 39.79 3.17
C GLY A 2 14.07 38.60 2.20
N ARG A 3 15.02 38.40 1.27
CA ARG A 3 14.92 37.32 0.25
C ARG A 3 15.01 35.90 0.82
N ALA A 4 15.74 35.70 1.91
CA ALA A 4 15.85 34.37 2.53
C ALA A 4 14.56 34.00 3.29
N ALA A 5 13.98 34.97 4.01
CA ALA A 5 12.71 34.79 4.69
C ALA A 5 11.55 34.57 3.70
N GLU A 6 11.54 35.30 2.59
CA GLU A 6 10.52 35.14 1.54
C GLU A 6 10.59 33.77 0.86
N ARG A 7 11.80 33.22 0.67
CA ARG A 7 12.00 31.86 0.13
C ARG A 7 11.52 30.77 1.09
N VAL A 8 11.81 30.91 2.38
CA VAL A 8 11.34 29.98 3.43
C VAL A 8 9.81 30.03 3.56
N VAL A 9 9.21 31.22 3.47
CA VAL A 9 7.75 31.40 3.52
C VAL A 9 7.06 30.82 2.28
N LEU A 10 7.68 30.92 1.09
CA LEU A 10 7.18 30.30 -0.13
C LEU A 10 7.26 28.76 -0.06
N GLU A 11 8.37 28.20 0.45
CA GLU A 11 8.49 26.75 0.63
C GLU A 11 7.48 26.20 1.65
N LEU A 12 7.22 26.94 2.75
CA LEU A 12 6.19 26.57 3.73
C LEU A 12 4.76 26.62 3.16
N LYS A 13 4.43 27.63 2.34
CA LYS A 13 3.11 27.75 1.69
C LYS A 13 2.88 26.71 0.59
N SER A 14 3.92 26.32 -0.15
CA SER A 14 3.82 25.23 -1.11
C SER A 14 3.60 23.88 -0.43
N ALA A 15 4.10 23.69 0.80
CA ALA A 15 3.86 22.47 1.58
C ALA A 15 2.41 22.32 2.10
N GLU A 16 1.67 23.42 2.29
CA GLU A 16 0.26 23.41 2.71
C GLU A 16 -0.71 22.95 1.61
N GLY A 17 -0.31 22.97 0.34
CA GLY A 17 -1.12 22.54 -0.81
C GLY A 17 -0.84 21.11 -1.31
N LEU A 18 0.14 20.42 -0.74
CA LEU A 18 0.51 19.07 -1.15
C LEU A 18 -0.48 18.05 -0.60
N SER A 19 -0.86 17.08 -1.44
CA SER A 19 -1.61 15.92 -0.96
C SER A 19 -0.75 15.14 0.06
N ALA A 20 -1.40 14.31 0.88
CA ALA A 20 -0.65 13.46 1.82
C ALA A 20 0.36 12.57 1.07
N ALA A 21 0.01 12.09 -0.12
CA ALA A 21 0.89 11.28 -0.96
C ALA A 21 2.15 12.06 -1.40
N ASP A 22 1.99 13.28 -1.88
CA ASP A 22 3.13 14.10 -2.35
C ASP A 22 4.11 14.41 -1.20
N ARG A 23 3.59 14.63 0.02
CA ARG A 23 4.44 14.82 1.20
C ARG A 23 5.25 13.57 1.55
N TYR A 24 4.66 12.38 1.41
CA TYR A 24 5.37 11.13 1.62
C TYR A 24 6.44 10.89 0.56
N GLU A 25 6.16 11.20 -0.70
CA GLU A 25 7.16 11.07 -1.77
C GLU A 25 8.37 12.00 -1.56
N LEU A 26 8.13 13.25 -1.18
CA LEU A 26 9.21 14.18 -0.84
C LEU A 26 10.05 13.67 0.32
N LEU A 27 9.42 13.19 1.40
CA LEU A 27 10.12 12.65 2.56
C LEU A 27 10.94 11.41 2.20
N LEU A 28 10.40 10.51 1.37
CA LEU A 28 11.12 9.33 0.89
C LEU A 28 12.34 9.74 0.06
N ASN A 29 12.20 10.71 -0.82
CA ASN A 29 13.31 11.21 -1.62
C ASN A 29 14.40 11.86 -0.76
N GLU A 30 14.02 12.64 0.25
CA GLU A 30 14.95 13.23 1.21
C GLU A 30 15.71 12.15 2.00
N LEU A 31 14.99 11.16 2.52
CA LEU A 31 15.55 10.02 3.24
C LEU A 31 16.54 9.25 2.36
N MET A 32 16.15 8.95 1.12
CA MET A 32 17.01 8.25 0.16
C MET A 32 18.26 9.08 -0.18
N GLY A 33 18.11 10.40 -0.32
CA GLY A 33 19.24 11.31 -0.50
C GLY A 33 20.18 11.31 0.71
N GLU A 34 19.64 11.26 1.93
CA GLU A 34 20.42 11.15 3.16
C GLU A 34 21.15 9.80 3.26
N MET A 35 20.50 8.70 2.92
CA MET A 35 21.14 7.37 2.87
C MET A 35 22.28 7.33 1.85
N ALA A 36 22.12 7.96 0.69
CA ALA A 36 23.19 8.08 -0.30
C ALA A 36 24.39 8.88 0.24
N ARG A 37 24.15 9.99 0.95
CA ARG A 37 25.21 10.77 1.60
C ARG A 37 25.93 9.95 2.68
N GLN A 38 25.20 9.20 3.50
CA GLN A 38 25.79 8.33 4.53
C GLN A 38 26.61 7.20 3.92
N PHE A 39 26.14 6.61 2.81
CA PHE A 39 26.90 5.62 2.06
C PHE A 39 28.23 6.17 1.56
N GLU A 40 28.23 7.36 0.95
CA GLU A 40 29.46 8.03 0.51
C GLU A 40 30.39 8.37 1.67
N LEU A 41 29.84 8.79 2.81
CA LEU A 41 30.62 9.02 4.03
C LEU A 41 31.34 7.73 4.46
N PHE A 42 30.64 6.62 4.63
CA PHE A 42 31.27 5.36 5.04
C PHE A 42 32.24 4.82 3.99
N ARG A 43 31.96 5.03 2.69
CA ARG A 43 32.90 4.70 1.61
C ARG A 43 34.19 5.50 1.76
N SER A 44 34.10 6.80 2.05
CA SER A 44 35.27 7.66 2.27
C SER A 44 36.06 7.27 3.52
N LEU A 45 35.36 6.93 4.62
CA LEU A 45 35.98 6.47 5.87
C LEU A 45 36.77 5.18 5.64
N ARG A 46 36.18 4.19 4.94
CA ARG A 46 36.87 2.95 4.58
C ARG A 46 38.14 3.22 3.77
N ALA A 47 38.04 4.05 2.73
CA ALA A 47 39.19 4.41 1.90
C ALA A 47 40.29 5.13 2.70
N SER A 48 39.93 6.00 3.65
CA SER A 48 40.90 6.69 4.50
C SER A 48 41.63 5.73 5.45
N ALA A 49 40.91 4.77 6.03
CA ALA A 49 41.49 3.74 6.90
C ALA A 49 42.42 2.80 6.12
N GLU A 50 42.04 2.38 4.91
CA GLU A 50 42.89 1.59 4.02
C GLU A 50 44.17 2.35 3.61
N ALA A 51 44.05 3.66 3.32
CA ALA A 51 45.20 4.50 3.02
C ALA A 51 46.15 4.64 4.23
N MET A 52 45.61 4.71 5.46
CA MET A 52 46.40 4.73 6.69
C MET A 52 47.17 3.43 6.87
N LEU A 53 46.53 2.28 6.64
CA LEU A 53 47.19 0.97 6.70
C LEU A 53 48.34 0.86 5.70
N SER A 54 48.12 1.29 4.46
CA SER A 54 49.16 1.30 3.43
C SER A 54 50.38 2.15 3.81
N ARG A 55 50.18 3.29 4.49
CA ARG A 55 51.28 4.12 5.01
C ARG A 55 52.03 3.44 6.15
N ILE A 56 51.32 2.85 7.10
CA ILE A 56 51.93 2.13 8.24
C ILE A 56 52.81 0.96 7.74
N GLU A 57 52.36 0.25 6.71
CA GLU A 57 53.13 -0.83 6.07
C GLU A 57 54.39 -0.29 5.37
N ALA A 58 54.29 0.85 4.69
CA ALA A 58 55.42 1.49 4.02
C ALA A 58 56.51 2.00 4.99
N ASP A 59 56.12 2.44 6.18
CA ASP A 59 57.04 2.94 7.23
C ASP A 59 57.71 1.81 8.04
N GLY A 60 57.61 0.55 7.59
CA GLY A 60 58.36 -0.58 8.16
C GLY A 60 57.76 -1.18 9.44
N GLY A 61 56.50 -0.86 9.77
CA GLY A 61 55.69 -1.56 10.78
C GLY A 61 56.19 -1.53 12.23
N ALA A 62 57.28 -0.79 12.52
CA ALA A 62 58.02 -0.95 13.78
C ALA A 62 57.49 -0.14 14.98
N ALA A 63 56.46 0.72 14.82
CA ALA A 63 56.04 1.60 15.92
C ALA A 63 54.53 1.85 16.08
N ASP A 64 53.65 1.30 15.24
CA ASP A 64 52.23 1.69 15.28
C ASP A 64 51.22 0.54 15.16
N ASP A 65 51.46 -0.55 15.90
CA ASP A 65 50.52 -1.68 16.01
C ASP A 65 49.14 -1.24 16.52
N ALA A 66 49.09 -0.24 17.41
CA ALA A 66 47.85 0.32 17.91
C ALA A 66 47.03 1.02 16.82
N SER A 67 47.64 1.91 16.01
CA SER A 67 46.89 2.58 14.94
C SER A 67 46.60 1.64 13.77
N ALA A 68 47.45 0.63 13.51
CA ALA A 68 47.14 -0.40 12.52
C ALA A 68 45.91 -1.23 12.93
N LYS A 69 45.76 -1.54 14.23
CA LYS A 69 44.57 -2.20 14.75
C LYS A 69 43.33 -1.30 14.66
N LEU A 70 43.48 -0.02 15.02
CA LEU A 70 42.40 0.95 14.94
C LEU A 70 41.90 1.12 13.49
N ALA A 71 42.81 1.33 12.53
CA ALA A 71 42.46 1.50 11.13
C ALA A 71 41.77 0.25 10.54
N ARG A 72 42.18 -0.96 10.93
CA ARG A 72 41.47 -2.20 10.54
C ARG A 72 40.06 -2.26 11.14
N ALA A 73 39.90 -1.85 12.39
CA ALA A 73 38.59 -1.80 13.04
C ALA A 73 37.66 -0.78 12.35
N ASP A 74 38.18 0.40 11.99
CA ASP A 74 37.41 1.43 11.29
C ASP A 74 37.01 0.99 9.87
N ALA A 75 37.93 0.40 9.11
CA ALA A 75 37.63 -0.15 7.78
C ALA A 75 36.54 -1.23 7.86
N LYS A 76 36.59 -2.08 8.88
CA LYS A 76 35.56 -3.10 9.13
C LYS A 76 34.22 -2.47 9.50
N ALA A 77 34.20 -1.55 10.46
CA ALA A 77 32.98 -0.87 10.90
C ALA A 77 32.29 -0.14 9.74
N ALA A 78 33.07 0.55 8.90
CA ALA A 78 32.56 1.20 7.70
C ALA A 78 31.98 0.19 6.69
N THR A 79 32.62 -0.96 6.50
CA THR A 79 32.13 -2.04 5.62
C THR A 79 30.83 -2.66 6.13
N ASP A 80 30.74 -2.91 7.43
CA ASP A 80 29.54 -3.45 8.07
C ASP A 80 28.38 -2.44 7.98
N ALA A 81 28.65 -1.15 8.17
CA ALA A 81 27.66 -0.06 8.00
C ALA A 81 27.17 0.05 6.55
N ILE A 82 28.07 0.00 5.57
CA ILE A 82 27.71 -0.03 4.14
C ILE A 82 26.78 -1.20 3.84
N SER A 83 27.10 -2.39 4.34
CA SER A 83 26.30 -3.60 4.12
C SER A 83 24.91 -3.49 4.73
N LEU A 84 24.80 -2.85 5.90
CA LEU A 84 23.51 -2.58 6.55
C LEU A 84 22.66 -1.59 5.74
N ILE A 85 23.28 -0.52 5.22
CA ILE A 85 22.59 0.46 4.36
C ILE A 85 22.04 -0.24 3.12
N VAL A 86 22.87 -1.01 2.39
CA VAL A 86 22.43 -1.74 1.18
C VAL A 86 21.26 -2.66 1.48
N ARG A 87 21.35 -3.48 2.53
CA ARG A 87 20.24 -4.37 2.95
C ARG A 87 18.96 -3.60 3.27
N THR A 88 19.09 -2.42 3.86
CA THR A 88 17.94 -1.57 4.19
C THR A 88 17.29 -1.03 2.92
N LEU A 89 18.09 -0.59 1.95
CA LEU A 89 17.60 -0.13 0.65
C LEU A 89 16.89 -1.23 -0.13
N GLU A 90 17.45 -2.45 -0.15
CA GLU A 90 16.81 -3.62 -0.77
C GLU A 90 15.45 -3.92 -0.13
N LYS A 91 15.35 -3.83 1.21
CA LYS A 91 14.09 -4.06 1.92
C LYS A 91 13.06 -2.96 1.65
N VAL A 92 13.50 -1.71 1.55
CA VAL A 92 12.62 -0.58 1.18
C VAL A 92 12.10 -0.75 -0.24
N ASP A 93 12.96 -1.11 -1.21
CA ASP A 93 12.53 -1.39 -2.60
C ASP A 93 11.49 -2.52 -2.64
N ALA A 94 11.74 -3.62 -1.91
CA ALA A 94 10.79 -4.73 -1.83
C ALA A 94 9.42 -4.29 -1.27
N LEU A 95 9.41 -3.46 -0.22
CA LEU A 95 8.18 -2.92 0.38
C LEU A 95 7.45 -1.96 -0.56
N GLN A 96 8.16 -1.08 -1.27
CA GLN A 96 7.55 -0.17 -2.26
C GLN A 96 6.88 -0.96 -3.39
N ARG A 97 7.55 -2.00 -3.90
CA ARG A 97 6.97 -2.91 -4.90
C ARG A 97 5.75 -3.65 -4.36
N GLN A 98 5.75 -4.03 -3.09
CA GLN A 98 4.60 -4.66 -2.45
C GLN A 98 3.42 -3.69 -2.34
N PHE A 99 3.62 -2.49 -1.81
CA PHE A 99 2.53 -1.51 -1.72
C PHE A 99 1.94 -1.12 -3.08
N ALA A 100 2.75 -1.08 -4.14
CA ALA A 100 2.24 -0.87 -5.49
C ALA A 100 1.31 -2.00 -5.95
N ARG A 101 1.64 -3.27 -5.63
CA ARG A 101 0.77 -4.42 -5.90
C ARG A 101 -0.49 -4.39 -5.04
N ASP A 102 -0.34 -4.19 -3.74
CA ASP A 102 -1.46 -4.16 -2.79
C ASP A 102 -2.48 -3.09 -3.19
N ARG A 103 -2.01 -1.94 -3.71
CA ARG A 103 -2.88 -0.89 -4.23
C ARG A 103 -3.63 -1.31 -5.48
N ALA A 104 -2.95 -1.94 -6.44
CA ALA A 104 -3.59 -2.45 -7.66
C ALA A 104 -4.64 -3.52 -7.34
N GLU A 105 -4.32 -4.47 -6.45
CA GLU A 105 -5.26 -5.50 -5.99
C GLU A 105 -6.48 -4.90 -5.28
N ALA A 106 -6.29 -3.85 -4.48
CA ALA A 106 -7.39 -3.15 -3.82
C ALA A 106 -8.28 -2.38 -4.82
N GLU A 107 -7.71 -1.84 -5.89
CA GLU A 107 -8.45 -1.18 -6.97
C GLU A 107 -9.26 -2.20 -7.79
N GLU A 108 -8.68 -3.36 -8.10
CA GLU A 108 -9.37 -4.48 -8.75
C GLU A 108 -10.54 -5.01 -7.90
N GLN A 109 -10.32 -5.26 -6.61
CA GLN A 109 -11.38 -5.72 -5.69
C GLN A 109 -12.54 -4.71 -5.57
N ARG A 110 -12.23 -3.41 -5.59
CA ARG A 110 -13.26 -2.37 -5.61
C ARG A 110 -14.08 -2.42 -6.90
N ALA A 111 -13.42 -2.49 -8.05
CA ALA A 111 -14.10 -2.60 -9.34
C ALA A 111 -14.99 -3.86 -9.42
N GLU A 112 -14.48 -5.01 -8.95
CA GLU A 112 -15.27 -6.26 -8.88
C GLU A 112 -16.51 -6.12 -7.98
N SER A 113 -16.36 -5.44 -6.83
CA SER A 113 -17.49 -5.20 -5.93
C SER A 113 -18.56 -4.28 -6.54
N GLU A 114 -18.13 -3.22 -7.25
CA GLU A 114 -19.03 -2.31 -7.96
C GLU A 114 -19.77 -3.02 -9.10
N ASP A 115 -19.08 -3.89 -9.84
CA ASP A 115 -19.69 -4.72 -10.89
C ASP A 115 -20.70 -5.71 -10.31
N HIS A 116 -20.39 -6.34 -9.18
CA HIS A 116 -21.31 -7.25 -8.50
C HIS A 116 -22.59 -6.52 -8.03
N ASP A 117 -22.45 -5.33 -7.45
CA ASP A 117 -23.58 -4.53 -7.01
C ASP A 117 -24.45 -4.05 -8.19
N ARG A 118 -23.83 -3.69 -9.32
CA ARG A 118 -24.57 -3.36 -10.55
C ARG A 118 -25.39 -4.55 -11.04
N ILE A 119 -24.77 -5.73 -11.16
CA ILE A 119 -25.46 -6.96 -11.61
C ILE A 119 -26.62 -7.30 -10.68
N ARG A 120 -26.42 -7.16 -9.37
CA ARG A 120 -27.48 -7.37 -8.38
C ARG A 120 -28.67 -6.44 -8.60
N GLN A 121 -28.44 -5.15 -8.79
CA GLN A 121 -29.51 -4.17 -9.02
C GLN A 121 -30.28 -4.45 -10.30
N GLU A 122 -29.58 -4.79 -11.39
CA GLU A 122 -30.21 -5.16 -12.66
C GLU A 122 -31.10 -6.42 -12.50
N LEU A 123 -30.61 -7.41 -11.76
CA LEU A 123 -31.38 -8.62 -11.48
C LEU A 123 -32.62 -8.33 -10.61
N GLU A 124 -32.49 -7.52 -9.57
CA GLU A 124 -33.61 -7.10 -8.71
C GLU A 124 -34.68 -6.37 -9.55
N ALA A 125 -34.29 -5.44 -10.42
CA ALA A 125 -35.21 -4.74 -11.31
C ALA A 125 -35.94 -5.69 -12.29
N LEU A 126 -35.23 -6.65 -12.87
CA LEU A 126 -35.82 -7.64 -13.78
C LEU A 126 -36.82 -8.55 -13.06
N ILE A 127 -36.50 -8.96 -11.83
CA ILE A 127 -37.41 -9.76 -10.99
C ILE A 127 -38.68 -8.95 -10.70
N GLU A 128 -38.54 -7.67 -10.36
CA GLU A 128 -39.65 -6.80 -10.02
C GLU A 128 -40.56 -6.55 -11.23
N GLU A 129 -39.98 -6.28 -12.40
CA GLU A 129 -40.71 -6.17 -13.68
C GLU A 129 -41.51 -7.46 -13.97
N ARG A 130 -40.85 -8.62 -13.89
CA ARG A 130 -41.52 -9.93 -14.11
C ARG A 130 -42.59 -10.24 -13.07
N ALA A 131 -42.39 -9.83 -11.82
CA ALA A 131 -43.39 -9.98 -10.77
C ALA A 131 -44.63 -9.12 -11.04
N LEU A 132 -44.43 -7.88 -11.47
CA LEU A 132 -45.52 -6.97 -11.86
C LEU A 132 -46.29 -7.49 -13.07
N GLU A 133 -45.61 -7.97 -14.12
CA GLU A 133 -46.25 -8.60 -15.27
C GLU A 133 -47.13 -9.79 -14.85
N ARG A 134 -46.58 -10.70 -14.04
CA ARG A 134 -47.31 -11.88 -13.55
C ARG A 134 -48.50 -11.49 -12.67
N ALA A 135 -48.33 -10.50 -11.80
CA ALA A 135 -49.41 -10.00 -10.96
C ALA A 135 -50.54 -9.39 -11.80
N ALA A 136 -50.21 -8.61 -12.83
CA ALA A 136 -51.19 -8.04 -13.76
C ALA A 136 -51.98 -9.14 -14.49
N VAL A 137 -51.31 -10.20 -14.96
CA VAL A 137 -51.96 -11.36 -15.58
C VAL A 137 -52.90 -12.07 -14.60
N MET A 138 -52.47 -12.30 -13.35
CA MET A 138 -53.32 -12.93 -12.33
C MET A 138 -54.53 -12.06 -11.96
N LEU A 139 -54.35 -10.74 -11.85
CA LEU A 139 -55.44 -9.81 -11.57
C LEU A 139 -56.44 -9.74 -12.74
N ALA A 140 -55.97 -9.73 -13.99
CA ALA A 140 -56.83 -9.78 -15.17
C ALA A 140 -57.64 -11.09 -15.22
N ALA A 141 -57.01 -12.24 -14.94
CA ALA A 141 -57.69 -13.52 -14.86
C ALA A 141 -58.71 -13.59 -13.71
N ARG A 142 -58.49 -12.86 -12.61
CA ARG A 142 -59.43 -12.75 -11.49
C ARG A 142 -60.60 -11.79 -11.81
N GLY A 143 -60.36 -10.74 -12.58
CA GLY A 143 -61.36 -9.75 -13.01
C GLY A 143 -62.32 -10.26 -14.09
N ASP A 144 -61.87 -11.16 -14.95
CA ASP A 144 -62.70 -11.83 -15.98
C ASP A 144 -63.59 -12.95 -15.38
N GLY A 145 -63.36 -13.33 -14.13
CA GLY A 145 -64.15 -14.30 -13.36
C GLY A 145 -65.29 -13.69 -12.52
N GLY A 146 -65.76 -12.50 -12.89
CA GLY A 146 -66.86 -11.81 -12.20
C GLY A 146 -68.24 -12.40 -12.52
N GLY A 147 -68.53 -13.59 -12.01
CA GLY A 147 -69.85 -14.19 -12.04
C GLY A 147 -69.90 -15.55 -11.36
N ASP A 148 -70.35 -15.54 -10.10
CA ASP A 148 -70.79 -16.67 -9.26
C ASP A 148 -69.79 -17.78 -8.92
N ALA A 149 -69.33 -17.82 -7.66
CA ALA A 149 -69.83 -18.78 -6.67
C ALA A 149 -69.02 -18.74 -5.36
N ASP A 150 -69.79 -18.68 -4.28
CA ASP A 150 -69.53 -19.20 -2.94
C ASP A 150 -68.68 -20.48 -2.91
N GLY A 151 -67.77 -20.61 -1.95
CA GLY A 151 -66.94 -21.81 -1.83
C GLY A 151 -65.77 -21.68 -0.86
N ALA A 152 -66.02 -22.12 0.37
CA ALA A 152 -65.05 -22.30 1.43
C ALA A 152 -63.90 -23.26 1.08
N ASP A 153 -62.89 -23.22 1.96
CA ASP A 153 -61.94 -24.29 2.28
C ASP A 153 -60.64 -24.43 1.46
N GLY A 154 -59.55 -24.08 2.13
CA GLY A 154 -58.53 -25.07 2.49
C GLY A 154 -57.42 -25.35 1.49
N TYR A 155 -56.25 -24.74 1.70
CA TYR A 155 -54.99 -25.46 1.51
C TYR A 155 -53.89 -24.97 2.46
N THR A 156 -53.81 -25.68 3.58
CA THR A 156 -52.59 -26.16 4.25
C THR A 156 -51.28 -25.41 3.98
N GLY A 157 -50.88 -24.61 4.97
CA GLY A 157 -49.47 -24.41 5.27
C GLY A 157 -48.86 -25.72 5.74
N LEU A 158 -47.92 -26.26 4.96
CA LEU A 158 -46.92 -27.20 5.45
C LEU A 158 -45.68 -27.18 4.55
N VAL A 159 -44.64 -26.47 4.99
CA VAL A 159 -43.31 -27.07 5.08
C VAL A 159 -42.55 -26.45 6.25
N ALA A 160 -42.43 -27.24 7.31
CA ALA A 160 -41.34 -27.18 8.28
C ALA A 160 -40.00 -27.19 7.51
N GLY A 161 -38.99 -26.38 7.84
CA GLY A 161 -38.34 -26.33 9.15
C GLY A 161 -37.00 -27.06 9.04
N CYS A 162 -35.89 -26.33 9.05
CA CYS A 162 -34.66 -26.72 9.73
C CYS A 162 -33.64 -25.58 9.64
N GLY A 163 -33.18 -25.14 10.81
CA GLY A 163 -32.00 -24.28 10.96
C GLY A 163 -30.70 -25.01 10.58
N PRO A 164 -29.58 -24.29 10.56
CA PRO A 164 -28.34 -24.72 9.93
C PRO A 164 -27.54 -25.67 10.83
N PRO A 165 -26.54 -26.37 10.27
CA PRO A 165 -25.40 -26.81 11.05
C PRO A 165 -24.07 -26.23 10.52
N GLY A 166 -23.24 -25.80 11.47
CA GLY A 166 -21.76 -25.92 11.43
C GLY A 166 -21.00 -24.81 10.74
#